data_AF-A0AAP3HGV3-F1
#
_entry.id   AF-A0AAP3HGV3-F1
#
_cell.length_a   1.000
_cell.length_b   1.000
_cell.length_c   1.000
_cell.angle_alpha   90.00
_cell.angle_beta   90.00
_cell.angle_gamma   90.00
#
_symmetry.space_group_name_H-M   'P 1'
#
loop_
_entity.id
_entity.type
_entity.pdbx_description
1 polymer ?
#
loop_
_entity_poly.entity_id
_entity_poly.type
_entity_poly.pdbx_seq_one_letter_code
_entity_poly.pdbx_strand_id
1 'polypeptide(L)'
;MSPWFINQPFLRLIDCSPRECYHAARFEKGSRYYVIRLSKDLLEDWVITLINGRIKSRLGQSRTLAFASFSEGFDHFCTLVKIRNLRGYQLKTITCDNHLLLHLLPFVGLIEDKHKIPSAKTINRINQREHLDAIPISLLPQADLEQLGFAF
;
A
#
# COMPACT_ATOMS: atom_id res chain seq x y z
N MET A 1 -46.43 4.37 5.38
CA MET A 1 -45.71 3.26 6.04
C MET A 1 -44.24 3.37 5.70
N SER A 2 -43.42 3.84 6.63
CA SER A 2 -41.97 3.86 6.45
C SER A 2 -41.47 2.42 6.41
N PRO A 3 -40.65 2.02 5.42
CA PRO A 3 -40.04 0.69 5.42
C PRO A 3 -39.28 0.44 6.73
N TRP A 4 -39.45 -0.75 7.31
CA TRP A 4 -38.89 -1.13 8.62
C TRP A 4 -37.36 -1.02 8.68
N PHE A 5 -36.69 -1.12 7.53
CA PHE A 5 -35.25 -0.96 7.39
C PHE A 5 -34.79 0.50 7.37
N ILE A 6 -35.65 1.50 7.48
CA ILE A 6 -35.25 2.92 7.64
C ILE A 6 -35.12 3.30 9.13
N ASN A 7 -35.73 2.52 10.03
CA ASN A 7 -35.66 2.78 11.47
C ASN A 7 -34.32 2.33 12.07
N GLN A 8 -33.57 3.30 12.59
CA GLN A 8 -32.17 3.21 13.00
C GLN A 8 -31.95 2.48 14.33
N PRO A 9 -31.34 1.28 14.29
CA PRO A 9 -30.15 1.07 15.12
C PRO A 9 -28.90 0.77 14.29
N PHE A 10 -29.05 0.28 13.06
CA PHE A 10 -27.92 -0.18 12.24
C PHE A 10 -27.12 0.98 11.63
N LEU A 11 -27.74 2.13 11.28
CA LEU A 11 -27.01 3.30 10.79
C LEU A 11 -26.08 3.92 11.85
N ARG A 12 -26.39 3.77 13.15
CA ARG A 12 -25.53 4.25 14.24
C ARG A 12 -24.27 3.40 14.44
N LEU A 13 -24.27 2.17 13.93
CA LEU A 13 -23.10 1.29 13.93
C LEU A 13 -22.17 1.58 12.75
N ILE A 14 -22.63 2.34 11.76
CA ILE A 14 -21.79 2.81 10.67
C ILE A 14 -20.98 4.00 11.19
N ASP A 15 -19.77 3.72 11.64
CA ASP A 15 -18.81 4.78 11.93
C ASP A 15 -18.36 5.42 10.62
N CYS A 16 -19.04 6.51 10.23
CA CYS A 16 -18.70 7.31 9.08
C CYS A 16 -17.56 8.30 9.37
N SER A 17 -16.94 8.26 10.56
CA SER A 17 -15.79 9.13 10.83
C SER A 17 -14.64 8.73 9.90
N PRO A 18 -14.11 9.65 9.07
CA PRO A 18 -12.94 9.37 8.26
C PRO A 18 -11.76 9.20 9.21
N ARG A 19 -11.39 7.95 9.47
CA ARG A 19 -10.21 7.63 10.26
C ARG A 19 -9.03 7.55 9.32
N GLU A 20 -8.03 8.37 9.58
CA GLU A 20 -6.75 8.28 8.88
C GLU A 20 -6.01 7.05 9.38
N CYS A 21 -6.12 5.95 8.65
CA CYS A 21 -5.61 4.67 9.11
C CYS A 21 -4.90 3.87 8.03
N TYR A 22 -4.23 2.82 8.49
CA TYR A 22 -3.51 1.90 7.62
C TYR A 22 -4.48 1.10 6.75
N HIS A 23 -4.22 1.06 5.45
CA HIS A 23 -4.97 0.22 4.52
C HIS A 23 -4.03 -0.67 3.73
N ALA A 24 -4.40 -1.93 3.54
CA ALA A 24 -3.65 -2.85 2.71
C ALA A 24 -4.56 -3.72 1.86
N ALA A 25 -4.18 -3.98 0.61
CA ALA A 25 -4.86 -4.92 -0.25
C ALA A 25 -3.85 -5.78 -1.01
N ARG A 26 -4.06 -7.09 -0.99
CA ARG A 26 -3.28 -8.08 -1.75
C ARG A 26 -4.13 -8.67 -2.85
N PHE A 27 -3.56 -8.69 -4.04
CA PHE A 27 -4.14 -9.24 -5.24
C PHE A 27 -3.25 -10.32 -5.83
N GLU A 28 -3.85 -11.32 -6.44
CA GLU A 28 -3.13 -12.41 -7.12
C GLU A 28 -3.74 -12.70 -8.50
N LYS A 29 -2.88 -13.04 -9.46
CA LYS A 29 -3.26 -13.47 -10.80
C LYS A 29 -2.25 -14.51 -11.31
N GLY A 30 -2.69 -15.77 -11.41
CA GLY A 30 -1.81 -16.88 -11.78
C GLY A 30 -0.62 -16.97 -10.82
N SER A 31 0.60 -16.81 -11.33
CA SER A 31 1.84 -16.81 -10.53
C SER A 31 2.30 -15.44 -10.06
N ARG A 32 1.52 -14.37 -10.25
CA ARG A 32 1.89 -12.99 -9.87
C ARG A 32 1.10 -12.50 -8.68
N TYR A 33 1.73 -11.70 -7.83
CA TYR A 33 1.08 -10.98 -6.75
C TYR A 33 1.29 -9.47 -6.89
N TYR A 34 0.34 -8.72 -6.32
CA TYR A 34 0.39 -7.26 -6.20
C TYR A 34 -0.14 -6.87 -4.83
N VAL A 35 0.60 -6.06 -4.08
CA VAL A 35 0.23 -5.56 -2.76
C VAL A 35 0.26 -4.04 -2.81
N ILE A 36 -0.79 -3.43 -2.30
CA ILE A 36 -0.94 -1.99 -2.13
C ILE A 36 -1.04 -1.75 -0.63
N ARG A 37 -0.23 -0.84 -0.08
CA ARG A 37 -0.28 -0.43 1.33
C ARG A 37 -0.31 1.07 1.41
N LEU A 38 -1.34 1.65 2.02
CA LEU A 38 -1.39 3.06 2.42
C LEU A 38 -1.04 3.13 3.90
N SER A 39 0.00 3.89 4.22
CA SER A 39 0.53 4.06 5.57
C SER A 39 1.02 5.48 5.77
N LYS A 40 1.05 5.94 7.02
CA LYS A 40 1.72 7.17 7.41
C LYS A 40 3.23 6.92 7.54
N ASP A 41 4.05 7.80 6.99
CA ASP A 41 5.51 7.78 7.13
C ASP A 41 5.94 8.45 8.45
N LEU A 42 7.22 8.33 8.80
CA LEU A 42 7.82 8.91 10.02
C LEU A 42 7.77 10.45 10.04
N LEU A 43 7.64 11.07 8.88
CA LEU A 43 7.50 12.52 8.73
C LEU A 43 6.04 12.97 8.65
N GLU A 44 5.10 12.11 9.06
CA GLU A 44 3.65 12.35 9.05
C GLU A 44 3.01 12.49 7.66
N ASP A 45 3.79 12.32 6.58
CA ASP A 45 3.29 12.24 5.21
C ASP A 45 2.56 10.91 4.95
N TRP A 46 1.61 10.92 4.02
CA TRP A 46 0.90 9.70 3.61
C TRP A 46 1.59 9.04 2.43
N VAL A 47 1.78 7.73 2.51
CA VAL A 47 2.58 7.01 1.52
C VAL A 47 1.85 5.75 1.07
N ILE A 48 1.81 5.53 -0.25
CA ILE A 48 1.44 4.25 -0.83
C ILE A 48 2.69 3.47 -1.22
N THR A 49 2.85 2.29 -0.64
CA THR A 49 3.86 1.30 -1.06
C THR A 49 3.21 0.24 -1.95
N LEU A 50 3.73 0.12 -3.17
CA LEU A 50 3.30 -0.84 -4.18
C LEU A 50 4.34 -1.94 -4.32
N ILE A 51 3.97 -3.17 -3.96
CA ILE A 51 4.87 -4.32 -4.06
C ILE A 51 4.30 -5.29 -5.09
N ASN A 52 5.14 -5.77 -6.00
CA ASN A 52 4.73 -6.77 -6.97
C ASN A 52 5.82 -7.81 -7.20
N GLY A 53 5.44 -8.97 -7.71
CA GLY A 53 6.42 -10.02 -7.97
C GLY A 53 5.77 -11.33 -8.36
N ARG A 54 6.60 -12.37 -8.43
CA ARG A 54 6.15 -13.74 -8.63
C ARG A 54 5.89 -14.38 -7.26
N ILE A 55 4.81 -15.13 -7.13
CA ILE A 55 4.50 -15.88 -5.91
C ILE A 55 5.67 -16.84 -5.64
N LYS A 56 6.13 -16.86 -4.37
CA LYS A 56 7.31 -17.62 -3.91
C LYS A 56 8.66 -17.14 -4.46
N SER A 57 8.78 -15.95 -5.06
CA SER A 57 10.11 -15.39 -5.37
C SER A 57 10.78 -14.80 -4.12
N ARG A 58 12.11 -14.87 -4.04
CA ARG A 58 12.90 -14.27 -2.94
C ARG A 58 12.82 -12.74 -2.94
N LEU A 59 12.62 -12.13 -4.11
CA LEU A 59 12.56 -10.67 -4.27
C LEU A 59 11.37 -10.28 -5.14
N GLY A 60 10.66 -9.22 -4.73
CA GLY A 60 9.69 -8.49 -5.56
C GLY A 60 10.26 -7.13 -5.97
N GLN A 61 9.49 -6.32 -6.69
CA GLN A 61 9.77 -4.90 -6.87
C GLN A 61 8.85 -4.10 -5.95
N SER A 62 9.40 -3.04 -5.37
CA SER A 62 8.64 -2.08 -4.57
C SER A 62 8.73 -0.69 -5.18
N ARG A 63 7.65 0.08 -5.14
CA ARG A 63 7.61 1.51 -5.49
C ARG A 63 6.84 2.26 -4.44
N THR A 64 7.20 3.52 -4.23
CA THR A 64 6.62 4.34 -3.18
C THR A 64 6.08 5.62 -3.79
N LEU A 65 4.83 5.97 -3.45
CA LEU A 65 4.16 7.21 -3.84
C LEU A 65 3.89 8.01 -2.57
N ALA A 66 4.26 9.29 -2.56
CA ALA A 66 4.04 10.17 -1.42
C ALA A 66 2.88 11.13 -1.71
N PHE A 67 2.10 11.43 -0.68
CA PHE A 67 0.89 12.24 -0.69
C PHE A 67 0.88 13.17 0.53
N ALA A 68 0.37 14.37 0.34
CA ALA A 68 0.31 15.37 1.41
C ALA A 68 -0.85 15.14 2.40
N SER A 69 -1.84 14.33 2.01
CA SER A 69 -3.04 14.08 2.83
C SER A 69 -3.51 12.63 2.75
N PHE A 70 -4.19 12.17 3.80
CA PHE A 70 -4.79 10.84 3.84
C PHE A 70 -5.81 10.67 2.71
N SER A 71 -6.69 11.65 2.50
CA SER A 71 -7.75 11.60 1.49
C SER A 71 -7.19 11.40 0.08
N GLU A 72 -6.13 12.14 -0.28
CA GLU A 72 -5.48 12.00 -1.59
C GLU A 72 -4.85 10.61 -1.74
N GLY A 73 -4.14 10.14 -0.72
CA GLY A 73 -3.59 8.78 -0.71
C GLY A 73 -4.67 7.70 -0.78
N PHE A 74 -5.80 7.90 -0.12
CA PHE A 74 -6.91 6.96 -0.11
C PHE A 74 -7.64 6.89 -1.47
N ASP A 75 -7.87 8.02 -2.13
CA ASP A 75 -8.43 8.05 -3.49
C ASP A 75 -7.52 7.32 -4.49
N HIS A 76 -6.21 7.53 -4.36
CA HIS A 76 -5.22 6.80 -5.15
C HIS A 76 -5.20 5.30 -4.84
N PHE A 77 -5.32 4.92 -3.56
CA PHE A 77 -5.44 3.53 -3.14
C PHE A 77 -6.66 2.85 -3.80
N CYS A 78 -7.84 3.49 -3.72
CA CYS A 78 -9.07 3.01 -4.34
C CYS A 78 -8.94 2.85 -5.86
N THR A 79 -8.30 3.82 -6.51
CA THR A 79 -8.04 3.77 -7.96
C THR A 79 -7.13 2.59 -8.33
N LEU A 80 -6.06 2.36 -7.58
CA LEU A 80 -5.14 1.25 -7.83
C LEU A 80 -5.81 -0.10 -7.61
N VAL A 81 -6.63 -0.23 -6.56
CA VAL A 81 -7.49 -1.40 -6.30
C VAL A 81 -8.41 -1.66 -7.49
N LYS A 82 -9.14 -0.63 -7.96
CA LYS A 82 -10.03 -0.72 -9.12
C LYS A 82 -9.29 -1.18 -10.36
N ILE A 83 -8.13 -0.58 -10.66
CA ILE A 83 -7.30 -0.96 -11.81
C ILE A 83 -6.84 -2.42 -11.71
N ARG A 84 -6.46 -2.91 -10.51
CA ARG A 84 -6.07 -4.33 -10.35
C ARG A 84 -7.26 -5.26 -10.59
N ASN A 85 -8.44 -4.92 -10.07
CA ASN A 85 -9.66 -5.68 -10.30
C ASN A 85 -10.01 -5.75 -11.80
N LEU A 86 -10.02 -4.60 -12.49
CA LEU A 86 -10.27 -4.52 -13.94
C LEU A 86 -9.25 -5.30 -14.78
N ARG A 87 -8.01 -5.44 -14.30
CA ARG A 87 -6.97 -6.27 -14.95
C ARG A 87 -7.11 -7.77 -14.66
N GLY A 88 -8.18 -8.18 -13.99
CA GLY A 88 -8.48 -9.57 -13.66
C GLY A 88 -7.58 -10.15 -12.57
N TYR A 89 -7.05 -9.31 -11.66
CA TYR A 89 -6.44 -9.83 -10.44
C TYR A 89 -7.53 -10.08 -9.40
N GLN A 90 -7.44 -11.19 -8.69
CA GLN A 90 -8.34 -11.54 -7.60
C GLN A 90 -7.86 -10.90 -6.30
N LEU A 91 -8.75 -10.19 -5.61
CA LEU A 91 -8.48 -9.72 -4.25
C LEU A 91 -8.40 -10.94 -3.31
N LYS A 92 -7.28 -11.07 -2.57
CA LYS A 92 -7.02 -12.18 -1.64
C LYS A 92 -7.15 -11.77 -0.19
N THR A 93 -6.53 -10.64 0.17
CA THR A 93 -6.63 -10.10 1.52
C THR A 93 -6.79 -8.61 1.44
N ILE A 94 -7.54 -8.07 2.40
CA ILE A 94 -7.68 -6.64 2.58
C ILE A 94 -7.76 -6.34 4.07
N THR A 95 -7.06 -5.29 4.47
CA THR A 95 -7.02 -4.76 5.82
C THR A 95 -7.46 -3.31 5.72
N CYS A 96 -8.56 -3.00 6.38
CA CYS A 96 -9.08 -1.65 6.52
C CYS A 96 -9.88 -1.58 7.83
N ASP A 97 -9.90 -0.42 8.47
CA ASP A 97 -10.62 -0.26 9.74
C ASP A 97 -12.14 -0.33 9.55
N ASN A 98 -12.63 0.03 8.37
CA ASN A 98 -14.06 0.00 8.07
C ASN A 98 -14.46 -1.35 7.46
N HIS A 99 -14.99 -2.24 8.29
CA HIS A 99 -15.45 -3.57 7.88
C HIS A 99 -16.58 -3.53 6.83
N LEU A 100 -17.37 -2.45 6.77
CA LEU A 100 -18.41 -2.30 5.75
C LEU A 100 -17.81 -2.05 4.37
N LEU A 101 -16.66 -1.38 4.31
CA LEU A 101 -15.94 -1.12 3.07
C LEU A 101 -15.48 -2.42 2.39
N LEU A 102 -15.14 -3.46 3.17
CA LEU A 102 -14.86 -4.81 2.68
C LEU A 102 -16.02 -5.40 1.89
N HIS A 103 -17.25 -5.20 2.37
CA HIS A 103 -18.45 -5.75 1.76
C HIS A 103 -18.93 -4.94 0.55
N LEU A 104 -18.57 -3.65 0.48
CA LEU A 104 -18.97 -2.76 -0.61
C LEU A 104 -17.97 -2.74 -1.80
N LEU A 105 -16.71 -3.14 -1.59
CA LEU A 105 -15.68 -3.18 -2.63
C LEU A 105 -16.03 -3.93 -3.92
N PRO A 106 -16.74 -5.08 -3.89
CA PRO A 106 -17.19 -5.75 -5.11
C PRO A 106 -18.08 -4.88 -6.00
N PHE A 107 -18.81 -3.93 -5.41
CA PHE A 107 -19.74 -3.04 -6.10
C PHE A 107 -19.08 -1.75 -6.61
N VAL A 108 -17.88 -1.41 -6.15
CA VAL A 108 -17.11 -0.23 -6.63
C VAL A 108 -16.77 -0.34 -8.11
N GLY A 109 -16.69 -1.56 -8.66
CA GLY A 109 -16.49 -1.79 -10.09
C GLY A 109 -17.66 -1.33 -10.98
N LEU A 110 -18.84 -1.07 -10.40
CA LEU A 110 -20.04 -0.62 -11.12
C LEU A 110 -20.12 0.90 -11.28
N ILE A 111 -19.29 1.65 -10.54
CA ILE A 111 -19.29 3.11 -10.60
C ILE A 111 -18.37 3.54 -11.74
N GLU A 112 -18.93 4.15 -12.78
CA GLU A 112 -18.15 4.79 -13.85
C GLU A 112 -17.49 6.06 -13.31
N ASP A 113 -16.14 6.13 -13.38
CA ASP A 113 -15.42 7.32 -12.90
C ASP A 113 -15.49 8.43 -13.95
N LYS A 114 -16.22 9.51 -13.65
CA LYS A 114 -16.26 10.72 -14.49
C LYS A 114 -15.10 11.69 -14.22
N HIS A 115 -14.31 11.50 -13.17
CA HIS A 115 -13.27 12.44 -12.75
C HIS A 115 -11.85 11.86 -12.92
N LYS A 116 -10.98 12.59 -13.62
CA LYS A 116 -9.55 12.27 -13.73
C LYS A 116 -8.84 12.72 -12.44
N ILE A 117 -8.37 11.77 -11.64
CA ILE A 117 -7.58 12.03 -10.44
C ILE A 117 -6.15 12.44 -10.86
N PRO A 118 -5.52 13.44 -10.22
CA PRO A 118 -4.18 13.92 -10.56
C PRO A 118 -3.12 12.80 -10.45
N SER A 119 -2.08 12.86 -11.29
CA SER A 119 -1.02 11.85 -11.30
C SER A 119 -0.09 12.04 -10.10
N ALA A 120 -0.09 11.08 -9.17
CA ALA A 120 0.84 11.04 -8.04
C ALA A 120 2.32 11.07 -8.49
N LYS A 121 3.16 11.78 -7.74
CA LYS A 121 4.62 11.79 -7.96
C LYS A 121 5.18 10.43 -7.54
N THR A 122 5.77 9.71 -8.49
CA THR A 122 6.38 8.40 -8.24
C THR A 122 7.82 8.57 -7.79
N ILE A 123 8.14 8.14 -6.57
CA ILE A 123 9.53 8.06 -6.10
C ILE A 123 10.01 6.63 -6.37
N ASN A 124 10.83 6.47 -7.41
CA ASN A 124 11.49 5.20 -7.67
C ASN A 124 12.73 5.09 -6.77
N ARG A 125 12.72 4.20 -5.78
CA ARG A 125 13.98 3.65 -5.24
C ARG A 125 14.57 2.73 -6.30
N ILE A 126 15.39 3.29 -7.18
CA ILE A 126 16.36 2.50 -7.93
C ILE A 126 17.33 1.97 -6.88
N ASN A 127 17.43 0.64 -6.75
CA ASN A 127 18.55 0.04 -6.06
C ASN A 127 19.81 0.44 -6.84
N GLN A 128 20.46 1.52 -6.44
CA GLN A 128 21.82 1.82 -6.84
C GLN A 128 22.70 0.69 -6.29
N ARG A 129 22.86 -0.37 -7.08
CA ARG A 129 24.09 -1.14 -7.02
C ARG A 129 25.14 -0.26 -7.68
N GLU A 130 25.69 0.67 -6.91
CA GLU A 130 27.02 1.17 -7.25
C GLU A 130 27.94 -0.03 -7.18
N HIS A 131 28.41 -0.46 -8.35
CA HIS A 131 29.58 -1.29 -8.46
C HIS A 131 30.74 -0.41 -8.00
N LEU A 132 30.92 -0.31 -6.67
CA LEU A 132 32.19 0.14 -6.12
C LEU A 132 33.18 -0.96 -6.47
N ASP A 133 33.96 -0.69 -7.51
CA ASP A 133 35.15 -1.47 -7.84
C ASP A 133 35.92 -1.73 -6.54
N ALA A 134 36.25 -2.99 -6.33
CA ALA A 134 36.94 -3.46 -5.14
C ALA A 134 38.18 -2.60 -4.88
N ILE A 135 38.14 -1.80 -3.81
CA ILE A 135 39.34 -1.17 -3.26
C ILE A 135 40.22 -2.31 -2.73
N PRO A 136 41.46 -2.48 -3.21
CA PRO A 136 42.33 -3.53 -2.70
C PRO A 136 42.60 -3.28 -1.20
N ILE A 137 42.44 -4.34 -0.42
CA ILE A 137 42.48 -4.38 1.06
C ILE A 137 43.85 -3.97 1.66
N SER A 138 44.83 -3.58 0.84
CA SER A 138 46.19 -3.30 1.29
C SER A 138 46.46 -1.89 1.82
N LEU A 139 45.45 -1.02 1.98
CA LEU A 139 45.68 0.41 2.31
C LEU A 139 44.78 1.03 3.41
N LEU A 140 44.05 0.23 4.21
CA LEU A 140 43.31 0.79 5.35
C LEU A 140 44.15 0.75 6.64
N PRO A 141 44.34 1.89 7.35
CA PRO A 141 45.03 1.92 8.63
C PRO A 141 44.24 1.12 9.66
N GLN A 142 44.94 0.32 10.46
CA GLN A 142 44.37 -0.38 11.61
C GLN A 142 43.82 0.65 12.60
N ALA A 143 42.50 0.72 12.73
CA ALA A 143 41.83 1.44 13.80
C ALA A 143 41.08 0.40 14.64
N ASP A 144 41.54 0.23 15.88
CA ASP A 144 40.88 -0.54 16.92
C ASP A 144 39.45 -0.03 17.11
N LEU A 145 38.47 -0.92 16.98
CA LEU A 145 37.09 -0.63 17.37
C LEU A 145 36.52 -1.83 18.13
N GLU A 146 36.39 -1.62 19.44
CA GLU A 146 35.87 -2.58 20.40
C GLU A 146 34.50 -3.12 19.99
N GLN A 147 34.39 -4.44 20.07
CA GLN A 147 33.24 -5.21 19.64
C GLN A 147 32.15 -5.20 20.73
N LEU A 148 31.17 -4.30 20.62
CA LEU A 148 29.94 -4.41 21.43
C LEU A 148 29.03 -5.48 20.84
N GLY A 149 29.01 -6.63 21.49
CA GLY A 149 28.21 -7.79 21.12
C GLY A 149 26.71 -7.58 21.33
N PHE A 150 25.92 -8.01 20.35
CA PHE A 150 24.52 -8.34 20.56
C PHE A 150 24.38 -9.85 20.41
N ALA A 151 24.11 -10.53 21.53
CA ALA A 151 23.73 -11.93 21.58
C ALA A 151 22.26 -12.10 21.15
N PHE A 152 21.98 -13.26 20.55
CA PHE A 152 20.67 -13.71 20.09
C PHE A 152 19.71 -14.01 21.24
#